data_AF-A0A963NTS7-F1
#
_entry.id   AF-A0A963NTS7-F1
#
_cell.length_a   1.000
_cell.length_b   1.000
_cell.length_c   1.000
_cell.angle_alpha   90.00
_cell.angle_beta   90.00
_cell.angle_gamma   90.00
#
_symmetry.space_group_name_H-M   'P 1'
#
loop_
_entity.id
_entity.type
_entity.pdbx_description
1 polymer ?
#
loop_
_entity_poly.entity_id
_entity_poly.type
_entity_poly.pdbx_seq_one_letter_code
_entity_poly.pdbx_strand_id
1 'polypeptide(L)'
;WKIRLRKPGYQDRSILASELGNKAIVMEPERDPAALAEQQPANAWSSTIDFANAALKKEFMLQCNFCHQQGGALLRRERSAQEWDTAIQRMVRYGARLSSEGQKTIPALLEAHWKKIHANPSLVPAGTPWNASLTNATIRELPIGDSMSQMHDLLLHTNGMVYVGDNLQDRVYEVDPATGQYTVYKIPPQPGEKLGGLLAGRLHDFPKHETYQGIHSLAESPKDGHIFITPSYQRRLIEFDPKTKAFTYHDMDGGFYPHTVRFDAKDRVWFTLALSNQVGMYDRAARKYTLYDLPFRSLMERITVKLTPFIFKLLEWGIPVA
;
A
#
# COMPACT_ATOMS: atom_id res chain seq x y z
N TRP A 1 -15.04 9.86 -26.47
CA TRP A 1 -14.94 9.49 -25.04
C TRP A 1 -16.34 9.30 -24.47
N LYS A 2 -16.46 8.59 -23.34
CA LYS A 2 -17.72 8.26 -22.69
C LYS A 2 -17.78 8.96 -21.34
N ILE A 3 -18.93 9.51 -20.99
CA ILE A 3 -19.19 10.09 -19.67
C ILE A 3 -19.99 9.10 -18.86
N ARG A 4 -19.56 8.85 -17.63
CA ARG A 4 -20.32 8.11 -16.63
C ARG A 4 -20.74 9.08 -15.52
N LEU A 5 -22.03 9.37 -15.46
CA LEU A 5 -22.65 10.13 -14.38
C LEU A 5 -22.93 9.19 -13.22
N ARG A 6 -22.48 9.56 -12.02
CA ARG A 6 -22.65 8.78 -10.80
C ARG A 6 -23.11 9.70 -9.68
N LYS A 7 -24.13 9.29 -8.95
CA LYS A 7 -24.65 10.01 -7.78
C LYS A 7 -25.27 8.98 -6.83
N PRO A 8 -24.85 8.90 -5.55
CA PRO A 8 -25.49 8.03 -4.58
C PRO A 8 -27.02 8.25 -4.54
N GLY A 9 -27.78 7.16 -4.54
CA GLY A 9 -29.23 7.12 -4.63
C GLY A 9 -29.81 7.08 -6.05
N TYR A 10 -28.96 7.08 -7.09
CA TYR A 10 -29.39 7.08 -8.49
C TYR A 10 -28.67 6.00 -9.29
N GLN A 11 -29.31 5.57 -10.38
CA GLN A 11 -28.70 4.65 -11.34
C GLN A 11 -27.58 5.35 -12.12
N ASP A 12 -26.43 4.69 -12.22
CA ASP A 12 -25.31 5.19 -13.02
C ASP A 12 -25.74 5.32 -14.48
N ARG A 13 -25.49 6.48 -15.09
CA ARG A 13 -25.83 6.74 -16.49
C ARG A 13 -24.57 6.92 -17.32
N SER A 14 -24.54 6.21 -18.43
CA SER A 14 -23.42 6.16 -19.36
C SER A 14 -23.84 6.78 -20.69
N ILE A 15 -23.15 7.83 -21.14
CA ILE A 15 -23.47 8.52 -22.41
C ILE A 15 -22.22 8.74 -23.24
N LEU A 16 -22.37 8.78 -24.56
CA LEU A 16 -21.29 9.16 -25.45
C LEU A 16 -21.13 10.67 -25.47
N ALA A 17 -19.89 11.16 -25.61
CA ALA A 17 -19.65 12.60 -25.71
C ALA A 17 -20.39 13.25 -26.89
N SER A 18 -20.65 12.51 -27.97
CA SER A 18 -21.45 12.97 -29.12
C SER A 18 -22.93 13.19 -28.80
N GLU A 19 -23.43 12.61 -27.70
CA GLU A 19 -24.81 12.76 -27.23
C GLU A 19 -24.96 13.96 -26.28
N LEU A 20 -23.85 14.61 -25.91
CA LEU A 20 -23.87 15.89 -25.19
C LEU A 20 -24.43 16.96 -26.13
N GLY A 21 -25.64 17.39 -25.85
CA GLY A 21 -26.27 18.54 -26.49
C GLY A 21 -26.92 19.43 -25.44
N ASN A 22 -27.83 20.31 -25.87
CA ASN A 22 -28.48 21.27 -24.98
C ASN A 22 -29.60 20.68 -24.10
N LYS A 23 -29.86 19.36 -24.17
CA LYS A 23 -30.90 18.70 -23.39
C LYS A 23 -30.36 18.24 -22.03
N ALA A 24 -31.13 18.50 -20.98
CA ALA A 24 -30.78 18.04 -19.63
C ALA A 24 -30.71 16.51 -19.57
N ILE A 25 -29.67 15.99 -18.91
CA ILE A 25 -29.51 14.57 -18.64
C ILE A 25 -30.14 14.27 -17.29
N VAL A 26 -31.16 13.42 -17.27
CA VAL A 26 -31.87 13.01 -16.05
C VAL A 26 -31.35 11.64 -15.60
N MET A 27 -31.05 11.48 -14.31
CA MET A 27 -30.70 10.20 -13.71
C MET A 27 -31.94 9.63 -13.00
N GLU A 28 -32.20 8.34 -13.19
CA GLU A 28 -33.31 7.67 -12.51
C GLU A 28 -32.93 7.34 -11.06
N PRO A 29 -33.82 7.54 -10.08
CA PRO A 29 -33.60 7.09 -8.70
C PRO A 29 -33.42 5.57 -8.65
N GLU A 30 -32.42 5.11 -7.89
CA GLU A 30 -32.24 3.68 -7.63
C GLU A 30 -33.22 3.23 -6.53
N ARG A 31 -33.90 2.10 -6.77
CA ARG A 31 -34.92 1.54 -5.88
C ARG A 31 -34.58 0.12 -5.42
N ASP A 32 -33.64 -0.55 -6.07
CA ASP A 32 -33.15 -1.85 -5.61
C ASP A 32 -32.30 -1.67 -4.33
N PRO A 33 -32.73 -2.24 -3.19
CA PRO A 33 -31.96 -2.15 -1.94
C PRO A 33 -30.54 -2.70 -2.06
N ALA A 34 -30.30 -3.72 -2.89
CA ALA A 34 -28.96 -4.26 -3.12
C ALA A 34 -28.10 -3.23 -3.85
N ALA A 35 -28.56 -2.71 -4.99
CA ALA A 35 -27.86 -1.66 -5.73
C ALA A 35 -27.60 -0.40 -4.88
N LEU A 36 -28.53 0.00 -4.01
CA LEU A 36 -28.33 1.12 -3.07
C LEU A 36 -27.23 0.83 -2.04
N ALA A 37 -27.15 -0.40 -1.52
CA ALA A 37 -26.10 -0.80 -0.60
C ALA A 37 -24.72 -0.80 -1.29
N GLU A 38 -24.64 -1.24 -2.55
CA GLU A 38 -23.39 -1.26 -3.33
C GLU A 38 -22.79 0.13 -3.56
N GLN A 39 -23.59 1.18 -3.48
CA GLN A 39 -23.14 2.58 -3.60
C GLN A 39 -22.50 3.11 -2.30
N GLN A 40 -22.61 2.38 -1.19
CA GLN A 40 -22.12 2.83 0.11
C GLN A 40 -20.60 2.63 0.27
N PRO A 41 -19.92 3.53 1.00
CA PRO A 41 -18.47 3.46 1.21
C PRO A 41 -18.07 2.28 2.10
N ALA A 42 -16.80 1.89 2.04
CA ALA A 42 -16.31 0.70 2.71
C ALA A 42 -16.46 0.70 4.24
N ASN A 43 -16.46 1.87 4.87
CA ASN A 43 -16.71 2.02 6.30
C ASN A 43 -18.17 1.72 6.68
N ALA A 44 -19.15 2.01 5.81
CA ALA A 44 -20.55 1.64 6.02
C ALA A 44 -20.68 0.12 6.08
N TRP A 45 -20.11 -0.59 5.11
CA TRP A 45 -20.06 -2.05 5.10
C TRP A 45 -19.33 -2.62 6.31
N SER A 46 -18.15 -2.10 6.63
CA SER A 46 -17.38 -2.53 7.81
C SER A 46 -18.15 -2.37 9.13
N SER A 47 -19.01 -1.36 9.22
CA SER A 47 -19.81 -1.08 10.42
C SER A 47 -20.87 -2.15 10.70
N THR A 48 -21.28 -2.89 9.67
CA THR A 48 -22.31 -3.94 9.78
C THR A 48 -21.76 -5.28 10.29
N ILE A 49 -20.44 -5.45 10.32
CA ILE A 49 -19.81 -6.69 10.76
C ILE A 49 -19.94 -6.80 12.27
N ASP A 50 -20.66 -7.82 12.71
CA ASP A 50 -20.89 -8.10 14.12
C ASP A 50 -19.74 -8.96 14.66
N PHE A 51 -18.86 -8.34 15.44
CA PHE A 51 -17.74 -9.02 16.07
C PHE A 51 -18.10 -9.36 17.51
N ALA A 52 -17.68 -10.55 17.95
CA ALA A 52 -17.95 -11.03 19.31
C ALA A 52 -17.44 -10.09 20.41
N ASN A 53 -16.41 -9.29 20.14
CA ASN A 53 -15.90 -8.27 21.06
C ASN A 53 -15.16 -7.13 20.35
N ALA A 54 -14.90 -6.05 21.08
CA ALA A 54 -14.22 -4.85 20.55
C ALA A 54 -12.75 -5.11 20.16
N ALA A 55 -12.08 -6.08 20.78
CA ALA A 55 -10.69 -6.41 20.46
C ALA A 55 -10.58 -7.06 19.07
N LEU A 56 -11.41 -8.06 18.78
CA LEU A 56 -11.50 -8.69 17.46
C LEU A 56 -11.90 -7.71 16.37
N LYS A 57 -12.85 -6.80 16.67
CA LYS A 57 -13.20 -5.71 15.73
C LYS A 57 -11.99 -4.83 15.41
N LYS A 58 -11.27 -4.38 16.44
CA LYS A 58 -10.07 -3.55 16.28
C LYS A 58 -8.99 -4.30 15.48
N GLU A 59 -8.77 -5.57 15.80
CA GLU A 59 -7.80 -6.41 15.10
C GLU A 59 -8.15 -6.56 13.62
N PHE A 60 -9.40 -6.91 13.29
CA PHE A 60 -9.88 -7.00 11.91
C PHE A 60 -9.71 -5.67 11.16
N MET A 61 -10.03 -4.55 11.80
CA MET A 61 -9.84 -3.24 11.18
C MET A 61 -8.36 -2.95 10.89
N LEU A 62 -7.45 -3.32 11.79
CA LEU A 62 -6.02 -3.07 11.63
C LEU A 62 -5.36 -4.02 10.62
N GLN A 63 -5.84 -5.26 10.49
CA GLN A 63 -5.19 -6.29 9.70
C GLN A 63 -5.87 -6.58 8.35
N CYS A 64 -7.18 -6.32 8.24
CA CYS A 64 -7.95 -6.57 7.02
C CYS A 64 -8.31 -5.27 6.31
N ASN A 65 -8.93 -4.31 7.01
CA ASN A 65 -9.40 -3.06 6.39
C ASN A 65 -8.25 -2.15 5.90
N PHE A 66 -7.03 -2.39 6.39
CA PHE A 66 -5.83 -1.73 5.88
C PHE A 66 -5.61 -1.98 4.37
N CYS A 67 -5.91 -3.19 3.87
CA CYS A 67 -5.75 -3.54 2.45
C CYS A 67 -7.09 -3.70 1.72
N HIS A 68 -8.15 -4.09 2.43
CA HIS A 68 -9.39 -4.55 1.85
C HIS A 68 -10.53 -3.56 2.10
N GLN A 69 -11.01 -2.94 1.04
CA GLN A 69 -12.21 -2.12 1.06
C GLN A 69 -13.47 -2.99 1.17
N GLN A 70 -13.97 -3.17 2.41
CA GLN A 70 -15.20 -3.93 2.68
C GLN A 70 -16.36 -3.41 1.82
N GLY A 71 -17.22 -4.29 1.32
CA GLY A 71 -18.29 -3.88 0.39
C GLY A 71 -17.87 -3.80 -1.08
N GLY A 72 -16.58 -3.93 -1.41
CA GLY A 72 -16.15 -4.14 -2.79
C GLY A 72 -16.71 -5.46 -3.34
N ALA A 73 -16.91 -5.55 -4.66
CA ALA A 73 -17.54 -6.71 -5.32
C ALA A 73 -16.88 -8.05 -4.95
N LEU A 74 -15.55 -8.08 -4.82
CA LEU A 74 -14.81 -9.28 -4.41
C LEU A 74 -15.06 -9.71 -2.96
N LEU A 75 -15.26 -8.74 -2.05
CA LEU A 75 -15.45 -9.00 -0.62
C LEU A 75 -16.91 -9.27 -0.27
N ARG A 76 -17.85 -8.76 -1.06
CA ARG A 76 -19.26 -9.14 -0.99
C ARG A 76 -19.56 -10.52 -1.57
N ARG A 77 -18.59 -11.24 -2.13
CA ARG A 77 -18.88 -12.62 -2.56
C ARG A 77 -19.13 -13.49 -1.33
N GLU A 78 -20.26 -14.20 -1.31
CA GLU A 78 -20.53 -15.19 -0.27
C GLU A 78 -19.44 -16.26 -0.26
N ARG A 79 -19.03 -16.66 0.95
CA ARG A 79 -18.02 -17.66 1.24
C ARG A 79 -18.41 -18.37 2.52
N SER A 80 -18.19 -19.67 2.54
CA SER A 80 -18.25 -20.49 3.76
C SER A 80 -17.13 -20.10 4.75
N ALA A 81 -17.27 -20.47 6.02
CA ALA A 81 -16.22 -20.28 7.01
C ALA A 81 -14.90 -20.95 6.59
N GLN A 82 -14.96 -22.10 5.91
CA GLN A 82 -13.76 -22.79 5.42
C GLN A 82 -13.05 -22.01 4.30
N GLU A 83 -13.81 -21.42 3.37
CA GLU A 83 -13.25 -20.56 2.33
C GLU A 83 -12.67 -19.27 2.91
N TRP A 84 -13.32 -18.69 3.94
CA TRP A 84 -12.79 -17.54 4.67
C TRP A 84 -11.49 -17.88 5.41
N ASP A 85 -11.44 -19.01 6.12
CA ASP A 85 -10.23 -19.47 6.79
C ASP A 85 -9.09 -19.64 5.78
N THR A 86 -9.33 -20.32 4.67
CA THR A 86 -8.35 -20.50 3.59
C THR A 86 -7.84 -19.14 3.06
N ALA A 87 -8.74 -18.18 2.87
CA ALA A 87 -8.37 -16.84 2.43
C ALA A 87 -7.55 -16.07 3.48
N ILE A 88 -7.94 -16.15 4.76
CA ILE A 88 -7.24 -15.52 5.88
C ILE A 88 -5.84 -16.11 6.04
N GLN A 89 -5.68 -17.43 5.98
CA GLN A 89 -4.37 -18.10 6.04
C GLN A 89 -3.43 -17.60 4.93
N ARG A 90 -3.97 -17.35 3.72
CA ARG A 90 -3.20 -16.73 2.64
C ARG A 90 -2.80 -15.29 2.97
N MET A 91 -3.71 -14.48 3.53
CA MET A 91 -3.39 -13.10 3.91
C MET A 91 -2.38 -13.04 5.05
N VAL A 92 -2.39 -14.00 5.97
CA VAL A 92 -1.36 -14.14 7.01
C VAL A 92 0.02 -14.36 6.39
N ARG A 93 0.13 -15.24 5.38
CA ARG A 93 1.38 -15.41 4.61
C ARG A 93 1.82 -14.13 3.89
N TYR A 94 0.87 -13.31 3.42
CA TYR A 94 1.17 -12.02 2.80
C TYR A 94 1.51 -10.91 3.82
N GLY A 95 1.25 -11.14 5.11
CA GLY A 95 1.70 -10.27 6.19
C GLY A 95 0.63 -9.79 7.16
N ALA A 96 -0.63 -10.20 7.01
CA ALA A 96 -1.65 -9.92 8.00
C ALA A 96 -1.26 -10.61 9.32
N ARG A 97 -1.31 -9.88 10.44
CA ARG A 97 -0.91 -10.38 11.76
C ARG A 97 -2.11 -10.62 12.65
N LEU A 98 -3.06 -11.43 12.18
CA LEU A 98 -4.19 -11.84 13.01
C LEU A 98 -3.70 -12.76 14.14
N SER A 99 -4.27 -12.56 15.33
CA SER A 99 -4.10 -13.41 16.49
C SER A 99 -4.64 -14.81 16.24
N SER A 100 -4.18 -15.79 17.02
CA SER A 100 -4.70 -17.17 16.94
C SER A 100 -6.19 -17.25 17.24
N GLU A 101 -6.73 -16.35 18.08
CA GLU A 101 -8.17 -16.22 18.31
C GLU A 101 -8.87 -15.67 17.07
N GLY A 102 -8.36 -14.58 16.48
CA GLY A 102 -8.90 -13.97 15.27
C GLY A 102 -8.97 -14.96 14.11
N GLN A 103 -7.89 -15.71 13.87
CA GLN A 103 -7.85 -16.73 12.81
C GLN A 103 -8.90 -17.83 13.01
N LYS A 104 -9.21 -18.22 14.25
CA LYS A 104 -10.21 -19.26 14.56
C LYS A 104 -11.66 -18.75 14.50
N THR A 105 -11.89 -17.50 14.90
CA THR A 105 -13.24 -16.98 15.15
C THR A 105 -13.81 -16.16 13.98
N ILE A 106 -12.98 -15.33 13.35
CA ILE A 106 -13.41 -14.41 12.28
C ILE A 106 -14.03 -15.13 11.07
N PRO A 107 -13.56 -16.30 10.60
CA PRO A 107 -14.15 -16.94 9.42
C PRO A 107 -15.65 -17.22 9.54
N ALA A 108 -16.09 -17.78 10.68
CA ALA A 108 -17.49 -18.08 10.93
C ALA A 108 -18.33 -16.80 11.12
N LEU A 109 -17.76 -15.77 11.76
CA LEU A 109 -18.41 -14.46 11.89
C LEU A 109 -18.65 -13.81 10.53
N LEU A 110 -17.66 -13.85 9.63
CA LEU A 110 -17.79 -13.31 8.28
C LEU A 110 -18.82 -14.07 7.45
N GLU A 111 -18.84 -15.41 7.49
CA GLU A 111 -19.87 -16.19 6.80
C GLU A 111 -21.28 -15.79 7.26
N ALA A 112 -21.52 -15.80 8.58
CA ALA A 112 -22.82 -15.46 9.14
C ALA A 112 -23.24 -14.02 8.80
N HIS A 113 -22.28 -13.09 8.88
CA HIS A 113 -22.47 -11.69 8.52
C HIS A 113 -22.87 -11.52 7.05
N TRP A 114 -22.10 -12.05 6.11
CA TRP A 114 -22.36 -11.85 4.68
C TRP A 114 -23.69 -12.49 4.24
N LYS A 115 -24.05 -13.66 4.79
CA LYS A 115 -25.37 -14.27 4.59
C LYS A 115 -26.50 -13.34 5.06
N LYS A 116 -26.36 -12.75 6.26
CA LYS A 116 -27.34 -11.82 6.82
C LYS A 116 -27.48 -10.56 5.96
N ILE A 117 -26.37 -9.96 5.53
CA ILE A 117 -26.37 -8.73 4.73
C ILE A 117 -26.87 -8.97 3.31
N HIS A 118 -26.56 -10.10 2.65
CA HIS A 118 -27.12 -10.39 1.33
C HIS A 118 -28.63 -10.62 1.36
N ALA A 119 -29.14 -11.26 2.41
CA ALA A 119 -30.58 -11.40 2.59
C ALA A 119 -31.27 -10.05 2.92
N ASN A 120 -30.53 -9.09 3.49
CA ASN A 120 -31.07 -7.81 3.96
C ASN A 120 -30.12 -6.65 3.65
N PRO A 121 -29.92 -6.29 2.37
CA PRO A 121 -28.93 -5.28 1.97
C PRO A 121 -29.23 -3.87 2.53
N SER A 122 -30.48 -3.59 2.89
CA SER A 122 -30.88 -2.36 3.58
C SER A 122 -30.27 -2.18 4.98
N LEU A 123 -29.65 -3.22 5.55
CA LEU A 123 -28.87 -3.11 6.79
C LEU A 123 -27.55 -2.36 6.60
N VAL A 124 -27.08 -2.18 5.36
CA VAL A 124 -25.92 -1.33 5.09
C VAL A 124 -26.34 0.13 5.26
N PRO A 125 -25.77 0.86 6.24
CA PRO A 125 -26.19 2.23 6.49
C PRO A 125 -25.75 3.15 5.35
N ALA A 126 -26.47 4.26 5.20
CA ALA A 126 -26.01 5.33 4.32
C ALA A 126 -24.65 5.86 4.79
N GLY A 127 -23.74 6.08 3.84
CA GLY A 127 -22.46 6.71 4.09
C GLY A 127 -22.61 8.16 4.57
N THR A 128 -21.57 8.67 5.20
CA THR A 128 -21.51 10.08 5.60
C THR A 128 -21.59 10.97 4.34
N PRO A 129 -22.53 11.92 4.29
CA PRO A 129 -22.61 12.86 3.17
C PRO A 129 -21.30 13.64 3.00
N TRP A 130 -20.95 13.92 1.74
CA TRP A 130 -19.78 14.74 1.42
C TRP A 130 -19.98 16.15 1.97
N ASN A 131 -18.91 16.75 2.49
CA ASN A 131 -18.94 18.14 2.91
C ASN A 131 -19.20 19.05 1.69
N ALA A 132 -20.05 20.08 1.84
CA ALA A 132 -20.40 21.00 0.76
C ALA A 132 -19.19 21.74 0.16
N SER A 133 -18.08 21.87 0.89
CA SER A 133 -16.82 22.40 0.35
C SER A 133 -16.26 21.59 -0.83
N LEU A 134 -16.65 20.32 -0.98
CA LEU A 134 -16.19 19.44 -2.05
C LEU A 134 -17.05 19.54 -3.32
N THR A 135 -18.12 20.35 -3.34
CA THR A 135 -19.01 20.47 -4.50
C THR A 135 -18.30 20.94 -5.77
N ASN A 136 -17.24 21.74 -5.64
CA ASN A 136 -16.46 22.24 -6.78
C ASN A 136 -15.13 21.48 -6.96
N ALA A 137 -14.92 20.39 -6.22
CA ALA A 137 -13.69 19.61 -6.34
C ALA A 137 -13.67 18.87 -7.69
N THR A 138 -12.58 19.04 -8.43
CA THR A 138 -12.31 18.25 -9.65
C THR A 138 -11.15 17.31 -9.37
N ILE A 139 -11.37 16.02 -9.59
CA ILE A 139 -10.33 15.00 -9.48
C ILE A 139 -9.97 14.56 -10.90
N ARG A 140 -8.66 14.53 -11.19
CA ARG A 140 -8.10 13.93 -12.39
C ARG A 140 -7.28 12.72 -11.99
N GLU A 141 -7.65 11.56 -12.50
CA GLU A 141 -6.91 10.32 -12.31
C GLU A 141 -5.97 10.12 -13.50
N LEU A 142 -4.69 9.89 -13.21
CA LEU A 142 -3.66 9.60 -14.20
C LEU A 142 -3.29 8.12 -14.08
N PRO A 143 -3.77 7.26 -14.99
CA PRO A 143 -3.48 5.83 -14.90
C PRO A 143 -2.00 5.59 -15.18
N ILE A 144 -1.31 4.97 -14.23
CA ILE A 144 0.07 4.52 -14.35
C ILE A 144 0.18 3.07 -13.86
N GLY A 145 1.17 2.35 -14.37
CA GLY A 145 1.43 0.96 -14.00
C GLY A 145 0.40 -0.04 -14.56
N ASP A 146 0.43 -1.25 -14.01
CA ASP A 146 -0.45 -2.36 -14.39
C ASP A 146 -1.07 -3.03 -13.15
N SER A 147 -1.77 -4.15 -13.33
CA SER A 147 -2.44 -4.87 -12.21
C SER A 147 -1.48 -5.43 -11.15
N MET A 148 -0.17 -5.49 -11.44
CA MET A 148 0.89 -5.97 -10.55
C MET A 148 1.76 -4.84 -10.00
N SER A 149 1.48 -3.60 -10.38
CA SER A 149 2.13 -2.41 -9.87
C SER A 149 1.64 -2.06 -8.46
N GLN A 150 2.55 -1.67 -7.58
CA GLN A 150 2.24 -1.20 -6.23
C GLN A 150 2.84 0.19 -6.02
N MET A 151 2.06 1.22 -6.36
CA MET A 151 2.47 2.62 -6.16
C MET A 151 2.53 2.88 -4.66
N HIS A 152 3.75 3.02 -4.14
CA HIS A 152 3.98 3.01 -2.71
C HIS A 152 4.18 4.42 -2.13
N ASP A 153 4.97 5.25 -2.79
CA ASP A 153 5.21 6.65 -2.40
C ASP A 153 5.31 7.53 -3.64
N LEU A 154 5.07 8.82 -3.47
CA LEU A 154 5.15 9.82 -4.53
C LEU A 154 5.82 11.10 -4.05
N LEU A 155 6.48 11.78 -4.98
CA LEU A 155 7.21 13.01 -4.74
C LEU A 155 6.87 14.01 -5.84
N LEU A 156 6.29 15.15 -5.48
CA LEU A 156 6.26 16.32 -6.36
C LEU A 156 7.63 16.98 -6.29
N HIS A 157 8.39 16.89 -7.38
CA HIS A 157 9.75 17.39 -7.44
C HIS A 157 9.79 18.85 -7.91
N THR A 158 10.81 19.61 -7.53
CA THR A 158 10.93 21.05 -7.88
C THR A 158 11.00 21.35 -9.37
N ASN A 159 11.33 20.36 -10.21
CA ASN A 159 11.26 20.46 -11.68
C ASN A 159 9.82 20.41 -12.24
N GLY A 160 8.80 20.27 -11.39
CA GLY A 160 7.39 20.22 -11.76
C GLY A 160 6.85 18.83 -12.11
N MET A 161 7.71 17.80 -12.16
CA MET A 161 7.30 16.41 -12.39
C MET A 161 6.91 15.72 -11.08
N VAL A 162 6.06 14.71 -11.19
CA VAL A 162 5.72 13.82 -10.07
C VAL A 162 6.45 12.50 -10.25
N TYR A 163 7.26 12.11 -9.27
CA TYR A 163 7.92 10.81 -9.24
C TYR A 163 7.12 9.83 -8.39
N VAL A 164 6.88 8.62 -8.89
CA VAL A 164 6.13 7.58 -8.17
C VAL A 164 6.94 6.30 -8.11
N GLY A 165 7.09 5.72 -6.92
CA GLY A 165 7.80 4.45 -6.72
C GLY A 165 6.87 3.25 -6.77
N ASP A 166 7.17 2.27 -7.62
CA ASP A 166 6.55 0.95 -7.67
C ASP A 166 7.36 -0.09 -6.90
N ASN A 167 6.89 -0.43 -5.70
CA ASN A 167 7.61 -1.28 -4.76
C ASN A 167 7.83 -2.70 -5.29
N LEU A 168 6.83 -3.30 -5.94
CA LEU A 168 6.89 -4.70 -6.38
C LEU A 168 7.62 -4.89 -7.71
N GLN A 169 7.86 -3.79 -8.43
CA GLN A 169 8.47 -3.82 -9.76
C GLN A 169 9.76 -3.00 -9.84
N ASP A 170 10.28 -2.42 -8.76
CA ASP A 170 11.47 -1.52 -8.74
C ASP A 170 11.46 -0.45 -9.85
N ARG A 171 10.31 0.16 -10.12
CA ARG A 171 10.15 1.18 -11.17
C ARG A 171 9.95 2.55 -10.52
N VAL A 172 10.64 3.56 -11.03
CA VAL A 172 10.38 4.97 -10.75
C VAL A 172 9.68 5.55 -11.97
N TYR A 173 8.43 6.00 -11.79
CA TYR A 173 7.67 6.73 -12.81
C TYR A 173 8.02 8.20 -12.70
N GLU A 174 8.36 8.85 -13.80
CA GLU A 174 8.43 10.31 -13.93
C GLU A 174 7.21 10.77 -14.71
N VAL A 175 6.26 11.40 -14.03
CA VAL A 175 4.94 11.76 -14.56
C VAL A 175 4.86 13.27 -14.73
N ASP A 176 4.45 13.72 -15.91
CA ASP A 176 4.01 15.10 -16.11
C ASP A 176 2.57 15.25 -15.57
N PRO A 177 2.35 15.98 -14.46
CA PRO A 177 1.01 16.12 -13.89
C PRO A 177 0.05 16.93 -14.78
N ALA A 178 0.56 17.76 -15.70
CA ALA A 178 -0.25 18.57 -16.61
C ALA A 178 -0.80 17.73 -17.76
N THR A 179 -0.03 16.79 -18.31
CA THR A 179 -0.45 15.99 -19.47
C THR A 179 -0.83 14.56 -19.12
N GLY A 180 -0.29 14.00 -18.04
CA GLY A 180 -0.44 12.59 -17.67
C GLY A 180 0.53 11.66 -18.42
N GLN A 181 1.38 12.20 -19.29
CA GLN A 181 2.45 11.43 -19.92
C GLN A 181 3.49 11.05 -18.87
N TYR A 182 4.09 9.87 -19.02
CA TYR A 182 5.10 9.42 -18.08
C TYR A 182 6.20 8.59 -18.76
N THR A 183 7.37 8.61 -18.14
CA THR A 183 8.50 7.73 -18.45
C THR A 183 8.77 6.82 -17.26
N VAL A 184 9.22 5.58 -17.51
CA VAL A 184 9.49 4.59 -16.46
C VAL A 184 10.98 4.27 -16.43
N TYR A 185 11.58 4.38 -15.26
CA TYR A 185 12.97 4.01 -14.98
C TYR A 185 13.00 2.79 -14.07
N LYS A 186 13.39 1.63 -14.60
CA LYS A 186 13.60 0.42 -13.80
C LYS A 186 14.96 0.51 -13.11
N ILE A 187 14.97 0.31 -11.80
CA ILE A 187 16.21 0.24 -11.03
C ILE A 187 16.86 -1.12 -11.29
N PRO A 188 18.10 -1.18 -11.79
CA PRO A 188 18.75 -2.45 -12.04
C PRO A 188 19.17 -3.11 -10.72
N PRO A 189 19.16 -4.45 -10.64
CA PRO A 189 19.78 -5.16 -9.54
C PRO A 189 21.31 -5.06 -9.61
N GLN A 190 21.97 -5.20 -8.46
CA GLN A 190 23.42 -5.36 -8.38
C GLN A 190 23.82 -6.83 -8.58
N PRO A 191 25.06 -7.12 -9.05
CA PRO A 191 25.54 -8.48 -9.20
C PRO A 191 25.40 -9.31 -7.91
N GLY A 192 24.78 -10.49 -8.03
CA GLY A 192 24.56 -11.41 -6.91
C GLY A 192 23.27 -11.19 -6.11
N GLU A 193 22.50 -10.13 -6.40
CA GLU A 193 21.20 -9.94 -5.77
C GLU A 193 20.16 -10.98 -6.22
N LYS A 194 19.32 -11.39 -5.28
CA LYS A 194 18.21 -12.31 -5.52
C LYS A 194 16.90 -11.55 -5.62
N LEU A 195 15.97 -12.12 -6.38
CA LEU A 195 14.60 -11.62 -6.44
C LEU A 195 13.98 -11.62 -5.04
N GLY A 196 13.36 -10.50 -4.65
CA GLY A 196 12.81 -10.22 -3.33
C GLY A 196 13.82 -9.72 -2.30
N GLY A 197 15.11 -9.59 -2.66
CA GLY A 197 16.17 -9.11 -1.78
C GLY A 197 16.25 -9.93 -0.48
N LEU A 198 16.43 -9.24 0.64
CA LEU A 198 16.47 -9.85 1.97
C LEU A 198 15.12 -10.46 2.42
N LEU A 199 14.02 -10.19 1.69
CA LEU A 199 12.70 -10.72 1.98
C LEU A 199 12.21 -11.75 0.95
N ALA A 200 13.10 -12.32 0.14
CA ALA A 200 12.78 -13.30 -0.89
C ALA A 200 11.86 -14.43 -0.38
N GLY A 201 12.13 -14.99 0.80
CA GLY A 201 11.31 -16.06 1.38
C GLY A 201 9.86 -15.64 1.66
N ARG A 202 9.62 -14.37 2.03
CA ARG A 202 8.27 -13.84 2.26
C ARG A 202 7.53 -13.56 0.95
N LEU A 203 8.26 -13.15 -0.09
CA LEU A 203 7.68 -12.78 -1.38
C LEU A 203 7.51 -13.96 -2.33
N HIS A 204 8.09 -15.11 -2.02
CA HIS A 204 7.99 -16.33 -2.82
C HIS A 204 6.56 -16.69 -3.24
N ASP A 205 5.59 -16.57 -2.32
CA ASP A 205 4.18 -16.89 -2.57
C ASP A 205 3.39 -15.70 -3.14
N PHE A 206 4.04 -14.54 -3.29
CA PHE A 206 3.42 -13.34 -3.83
C PHE A 206 3.39 -13.44 -5.37
N PRO A 207 2.21 -13.34 -5.99
CA PRO A 207 2.10 -13.50 -7.43
C PRO A 207 2.86 -12.38 -8.14
N LYS A 208 3.76 -12.75 -9.07
CA LYS A 208 4.42 -11.88 -10.05
C LYS A 208 4.98 -10.55 -9.47
N HIS A 209 6.06 -10.66 -8.71
CA HIS A 209 6.92 -9.52 -8.36
C HIS A 209 8.24 -9.58 -9.14
N GLU A 210 8.76 -8.42 -9.57
CA GLU A 210 10.06 -8.30 -10.24
C GLU A 210 11.06 -7.49 -9.39
N THR A 211 10.76 -7.33 -8.11
CA THR A 211 11.53 -6.51 -7.18
C THR A 211 12.73 -7.24 -6.59
N TYR A 212 13.86 -6.56 -6.58
CA TYR A 212 15.11 -6.83 -5.85
C TYR A 212 15.32 -5.78 -4.76
N GLN A 213 14.85 -4.55 -4.96
CA GLN A 213 15.11 -3.40 -4.10
C GLN A 213 14.01 -3.20 -3.05
N GLY A 214 12.75 -3.32 -3.46
CA GLY A 214 11.58 -3.05 -2.63
C GLY A 214 11.47 -1.58 -2.31
N ILE A 215 11.50 -0.71 -3.34
CA ILE A 215 11.53 0.74 -3.15
C ILE A 215 10.33 1.23 -2.36
N HIS A 216 10.59 2.15 -1.43
CA HIS A 216 9.62 2.47 -0.42
C HIS A 216 9.31 3.95 -0.37
N SER A 217 10.23 4.79 0.10
CA SER A 217 10.00 6.24 0.23
C SER A 217 10.94 7.04 -0.67
N LEU A 218 10.46 8.18 -1.15
CA LEU A 218 11.19 9.11 -2.01
C LEU A 218 11.35 10.46 -1.29
N ALA A 219 12.53 11.08 -1.41
CA ALA A 219 12.75 12.47 -0.98
C ALA A 219 13.72 13.19 -1.90
N GLU A 220 13.44 14.45 -2.20
CA GLU A 220 14.30 15.32 -2.99
C GLU A 220 15.41 15.93 -2.12
N SER A 221 16.65 15.89 -2.60
CA SER A 221 17.74 16.68 -2.03
C SER A 221 17.51 18.17 -2.32
N PRO A 222 17.51 19.04 -1.30
CA PRO A 222 17.35 20.47 -1.50
C PRO A 222 18.56 21.13 -2.19
N LYS A 223 19.67 20.41 -2.37
CA LYS A 223 20.93 20.95 -2.88
C LYS A 223 21.05 20.82 -4.40
N ASP A 224 20.62 19.69 -4.97
CA ASP A 224 20.77 19.40 -6.40
C ASP A 224 19.55 18.75 -7.06
N GLY A 225 18.48 18.48 -6.31
CA GLY A 225 17.27 17.84 -6.84
C GLY A 225 17.43 16.33 -7.06
N HIS A 226 18.50 15.69 -6.57
CA HIS A 226 18.56 14.23 -6.66
C HIS A 226 17.52 13.59 -5.75
N ILE A 227 16.93 12.48 -6.19
CA ILE A 227 15.88 11.78 -5.46
C ILE A 227 16.50 10.62 -4.71
N PHE A 228 16.43 10.67 -3.38
CA PHE A 228 16.83 9.57 -2.52
C PHE A 228 15.66 8.64 -2.27
N ILE A 229 15.93 7.35 -2.41
CA ILE A 229 14.99 6.25 -2.38
C ILE A 229 15.47 5.25 -1.34
N THR A 230 14.57 4.81 -0.47
CA THR A 230 14.81 3.72 0.47
C THR A 230 14.36 2.38 -0.12
N PRO A 231 15.29 1.43 -0.35
CA PRO A 231 14.95 0.07 -0.75
C PRO A 231 14.77 -0.83 0.48
N SER A 232 13.52 -1.09 0.87
CA SER A 232 13.17 -1.85 2.08
C SER A 232 13.72 -3.28 2.09
N TYR A 233 14.05 -3.86 0.94
CA TYR A 233 14.56 -5.23 0.84
C TYR A 233 16.08 -5.29 0.76
N GLN A 234 16.76 -4.16 0.89
CA GLN A 234 18.20 -4.02 0.76
C GLN A 234 18.80 -3.23 1.91
N ARG A 235 20.13 -3.24 1.98
CA ARG A 235 20.89 -2.51 2.98
C ARG A 235 21.67 -1.37 2.34
N ARG A 236 20.94 -0.39 1.80
CA ARG A 236 21.51 0.77 1.12
C ARG A 236 20.51 1.93 1.05
N LEU A 237 20.96 3.08 0.58
CA LEU A 237 20.12 4.09 -0.07
C LEU A 237 20.36 4.06 -1.57
N ILE A 238 19.34 4.41 -2.36
CA ILE A 238 19.45 4.59 -3.81
C ILE A 238 19.25 6.07 -4.10
N GLU A 239 20.10 6.65 -4.93
CA GLU A 239 20.02 8.04 -5.37
C GLU A 239 19.76 8.06 -6.88
N PHE A 240 18.72 8.75 -7.30
CA PHE A 240 18.34 8.90 -8.70
C PHE A 240 18.54 10.36 -9.13
N ASP A 241 19.33 10.56 -10.18
CA ASP A 241 19.53 11.88 -10.79
C ASP A 241 18.45 12.11 -11.87
N PRO A 242 17.49 13.04 -11.66
CA PRO A 242 16.43 13.28 -12.63
C PRO A 242 16.91 13.93 -13.94
N LYS A 243 18.15 14.43 -14.03
CA LYS A 243 18.72 15.00 -15.27
C LYS A 243 19.37 13.91 -16.12
N THR A 244 20.26 13.12 -15.52
CA THR A 244 21.00 12.06 -16.25
C THR A 244 20.27 10.73 -16.30
N LYS A 245 19.25 10.55 -15.46
CA LYS A 245 18.47 9.32 -15.25
C LYS A 245 19.30 8.16 -14.69
N ALA A 246 20.45 8.46 -14.07
CA ALA A 246 21.34 7.48 -13.48
C ALA A 246 20.94 7.14 -12.03
N PHE A 247 21.19 5.88 -11.64
CA PHE A 247 21.07 5.41 -10.26
C PHE A 247 22.45 5.25 -9.63
N THR A 248 22.61 5.77 -8.42
CA THR A 248 23.77 5.58 -7.54
C THR A 248 23.35 4.84 -6.28
N TYR A 249 24.22 3.99 -5.75
CA TYR A 249 23.91 3.12 -4.61
C TYR A 249 24.86 3.45 -3.46
N HIS A 250 24.30 3.63 -2.27
CA HIS A 250 25.04 3.94 -1.05
C HIS A 250 24.84 2.80 -0.06
N ASP A 251 25.76 1.85 -0.04
CA ASP A 251 25.63 0.65 0.80
C ASP A 251 25.85 0.98 2.29
N MET A 252 25.11 0.28 3.17
CA MET A 252 25.23 0.43 4.61
C MET A 252 25.56 -0.89 5.32
N ASP A 253 26.50 -0.83 6.25
CA ASP A 253 26.99 -1.99 7.00
C ASP A 253 26.11 -2.40 8.19
N GLY A 254 25.02 -1.67 8.47
CA GLY A 254 24.11 -1.91 9.59
C GLY A 254 22.65 -1.62 9.25
N GLY A 255 21.72 -2.05 10.10
CA GLY A 255 20.29 -1.77 9.95
C GLY A 255 19.57 -2.64 8.91
N PHE A 256 18.25 -2.77 9.08
CA PHE A 256 17.36 -3.48 8.17
C PHE A 256 16.08 -2.71 7.90
N TYR A 257 15.57 -2.90 6.68
CA TYR A 257 14.30 -2.34 6.21
C TYR A 257 14.28 -0.80 6.23
N PRO A 258 15.16 -0.13 5.44
CA PRO A 258 15.11 1.32 5.24
C PRO A 258 13.73 1.73 4.74
N HIS A 259 13.13 2.74 5.37
CA HIS A 259 11.71 3.03 5.18
C HIS A 259 11.48 4.50 4.87
N THR A 260 10.97 5.33 5.78
CA THR A 260 10.64 6.72 5.45
C THR A 260 11.92 7.58 5.41
N VAL A 261 12.17 8.30 4.31
CA VAL A 261 13.38 9.13 4.12
C VAL A 261 13.08 10.63 4.11
N ARG A 262 13.95 11.46 4.70
CA ARG A 262 13.85 12.92 4.74
C ARG A 262 15.24 13.55 4.71
N PHE A 263 15.30 14.82 4.35
CA PHE A 263 16.53 15.62 4.41
C PHE A 263 16.50 16.59 5.57
N ASP A 264 17.67 16.88 6.12
CA ASP A 264 17.87 18.07 6.96
C ASP A 264 18.50 19.23 6.17
N ALA A 265 18.61 20.39 6.83
CA ALA A 265 19.18 21.60 6.24
C ALA A 265 20.67 21.50 5.85
N LYS A 266 21.37 20.41 6.23
CA LYS A 266 22.76 20.15 5.87
C LYS A 266 22.89 19.17 4.71
N ASP A 267 21.79 18.86 4.02
CA ASP A 267 21.73 17.85 2.95
C ASP A 267 22.10 16.43 3.43
N ARG A 268 21.87 16.14 4.72
CA ARG A 268 22.02 14.79 5.27
C ARG A 268 20.72 14.02 5.14
N VAL A 269 20.83 12.76 4.78
CA VAL A 269 19.68 11.90 4.51
C VAL A 269 19.33 11.13 5.78
N TRP A 270 18.18 11.43 6.37
CA TRP A 270 17.65 10.75 7.54
C TRP A 270 16.58 9.75 7.14
N PHE A 271 16.61 8.55 7.71
CA PHE A 271 15.64 7.52 7.38
C PHE A 271 15.37 6.58 8.55
N THR A 272 14.18 5.99 8.57
CA THR A 272 13.84 4.96 9.55
C THR A 272 14.29 3.58 9.08
N LEU A 273 14.66 2.73 10.02
CA LEU A 273 15.01 1.32 9.81
C LEU A 273 14.00 0.47 10.58
N ALA A 274 12.89 0.15 9.92
CA ALA A 274 11.68 -0.29 10.63
C ALA A 274 11.81 -1.71 11.22
N LEU A 275 12.64 -2.57 10.64
CA LEU A 275 12.82 -3.93 11.15
C LEU A 275 13.88 -3.99 12.26
N SER A 276 14.92 -3.16 12.18
CA SER A 276 16.00 -3.15 13.19
C SER A 276 15.78 -2.17 14.35
N ASN A 277 14.65 -1.46 14.39
CA ASN A 277 14.28 -0.47 15.41
C ASN A 277 15.32 0.65 15.57
N GLN A 278 15.67 1.29 14.45
CA GLN A 278 16.71 2.32 14.40
C GLN A 278 16.29 3.52 13.55
N VAL A 279 17.03 4.62 13.72
CA VAL A 279 17.08 5.73 12.76
C VAL A 279 18.48 5.78 12.16
N GLY A 280 18.56 5.87 10.84
CA GLY A 280 19.80 6.06 10.08
C GLY A 280 19.97 7.51 9.63
N MET A 281 21.21 7.96 9.59
CA MET A 281 21.61 9.22 8.96
C MET A 281 22.79 8.96 8.05
N TYR A 282 22.67 9.38 6.79
CA TYR A 282 23.75 9.36 5.81
C TYR A 282 24.24 10.78 5.57
N ASP A 283 25.48 11.05 5.95
CA ASP A 283 26.20 12.25 5.56
C ASP A 283 26.77 12.05 4.17
N ARG A 284 26.12 12.68 3.18
CA ARG A 284 26.44 12.55 1.77
C ARG A 284 27.81 13.11 1.41
N ALA A 285 28.25 14.17 2.08
CA ALA A 285 29.56 14.79 1.85
C ALA A 285 30.70 13.92 2.41
N ALA A 286 30.50 13.37 3.61
CA ALA A 286 31.46 12.48 4.25
C ALA A 286 31.35 11.02 3.78
N ARG A 287 30.30 10.68 3.02
CA ARG A 287 29.92 9.31 2.63
C ARG A 287 29.85 8.36 3.83
N LYS A 288 29.23 8.82 4.92
CA LYS A 288 29.24 8.12 6.20
C LYS A 288 27.83 7.89 6.75
N TYR A 289 27.56 6.65 7.15
CA TYR A 289 26.37 6.31 7.92
C TYR A 289 26.58 6.48 9.42
N THR A 290 25.56 6.95 10.12
CA THR A 290 25.42 6.89 11.59
C THR A 290 24.06 6.29 11.93
N LEU A 291 24.04 5.30 12.82
CA LEU A 291 22.82 4.62 13.25
C LEU A 291 22.53 4.95 14.71
N TYR A 292 21.25 5.18 15.00
CA TYR A 292 20.73 5.49 16.33
C TYR A 292 19.73 4.42 16.74
N ASP A 293 20.04 3.67 17.80
CA ASP A 293 19.13 2.68 18.39
C ASP A 293 17.96 3.39 19.10
N LEU A 294 16.74 2.91 18.83
CA LEU A 294 15.54 3.36 19.54
C LEU A 294 15.28 2.50 20.78
N PRO A 295 14.57 3.02 21.79
CA PRO A 295 14.17 2.21 22.94
C PRO A 295 13.26 1.05 22.49
N PHE A 296 13.40 -0.08 23.18
CA PHE A 296 12.55 -1.25 22.99
C PHE A 296 11.38 -1.20 23.97
N ARG A 297 10.20 -1.66 23.54
CA ARG A 297 8.99 -1.72 24.37
C ARG A 297 9.05 -2.87 25.38
N SER A 298 9.82 -3.91 25.08
CA SER A 298 10.01 -5.06 25.97
C SER A 298 11.36 -5.74 25.77
N LEU A 299 11.76 -6.56 26.74
CA LEU A 299 12.95 -7.41 26.63
C LEU A 299 12.84 -8.41 25.47
N MET A 300 11.65 -8.98 25.26
CA MET A 300 11.43 -9.93 24.17
C MET A 300 11.62 -9.28 22.80
N GLU A 301 11.10 -8.06 22.62
CA GLU A 301 11.32 -7.31 21.39
C GLU A 301 12.81 -7.06 21.14
N ARG A 302 13.56 -6.67 22.18
CA ARG A 302 15.02 -6.49 22.09
C ARG A 302 15.73 -7.77 21.64
N ILE A 303 15.36 -8.91 22.22
CA ILE A 303 15.94 -10.21 21.86
C ILE A 303 15.63 -10.55 20.39
N THR A 304 14.36 -10.45 19.99
CA THR A 304 13.93 -10.74 18.60
C THR A 304 14.64 -9.86 17.58
N VAL A 305 14.73 -8.55 17.83
CA VAL A 305 15.41 -7.62 16.91
C VAL A 305 16.91 -7.94 16.82
N LYS A 306 17.58 -8.21 17.94
CA LYS A 306 19.02 -8.55 17.91
C LYS A 306 19.30 -9.92 17.27
N LEU A 307 18.34 -10.85 17.28
CA LEU A 307 18.43 -12.14 16.59
C LEU A 307 18.05 -12.10 15.09
N THR A 308 17.52 -10.97 14.60
CA THR A 308 17.07 -10.84 13.20
C THR A 308 18.12 -11.25 12.15
N PRO A 309 19.42 -10.88 12.26
CA PRO A 309 20.44 -11.34 11.32
C PRO A 309 20.57 -12.86 11.26
N PHE A 310 20.44 -13.53 12.42
CA PHE A 310 20.50 -14.98 12.51
C PHE A 310 19.25 -15.63 11.90
N ILE A 311 18.06 -15.05 12.15
CA ILE A 311 16.79 -15.48 11.55
C ILE A 311 16.86 -15.40 10.02
N PHE A 312 17.39 -14.31 9.46
CA PHE A 312 17.54 -14.19 8.00
C PHE A 312 18.47 -15.26 7.43
N LYS A 313 19.57 -15.56 8.12
CA LYS A 313 20.50 -16.64 7.70
C LYS A 313 19.82 -18.02 7.71
N LEU A 314 18.96 -18.29 8.69
CA LEU A 314 18.16 -19.54 8.71
C LEU A 314 17.16 -19.60 7.57
N LEU A 315 16.46 -18.49 7.27
CA LEU A 315 15.52 -18.42 6.15
C LEU A 315 16.22 -18.61 4.80
N GLU A 316 17.42 -18.05 4.62
CA GLU A 316 18.24 -18.30 3.43
C GLU A 316 18.64 -19.76 3.25
N TRP A 317 18.72 -20.53 4.35
CA TRP A 317 18.97 -21.97 4.35
C TRP A 317 17.69 -22.81 4.22
N GLY A 318 16.52 -22.18 4.05
CA GLY A 318 15.24 -22.87 3.91
C GLY A 318 14.71 -23.45 5.23
N ILE A 319 15.23 -23.00 6.38
CA ILE A 319 14.74 -23.44 7.69
C ILE A 319 13.56 -22.53 8.08
N PRO A 320 12.35 -23.07 8.29
CA PRO A 320 11.20 -22.28 8.72
C PRO A 320 11.47 -21.69 10.11
N VAL A 321 11.27 -20.38 10.25
CA VAL A 321 11.30 -19.69 11.55
C VAL A 321 9.86 -19.27 11.84
N ALA A 322 9.26 -19.92 12.84
CA ALA A 322 7.84 -19.81 13.19
C ALA A 322 7.44 -18.42 13.73
#